data_AF-A0A5N7WHD9-F1
#
_entry.id   AF-A0A5N7WHD9-F1
#
_cell.length_a   1.000
_cell.length_b   1.000
_cell.length_c   1.000
_cell.angle_alpha   90.00
_cell.angle_beta   90.00
_cell.angle_gamma   90.00
#
_symmetry.space_group_name_H-M   'P 1'
#
loop_
_entity.id
_entity.type
_entity.pdbx_description
1 polymer ?
#
loop_
_entity_poly.entity_id
_entity_poly.type
_entity_poly.pdbx_seq_one_letter_code
_entity_poly.pdbx_strand_id
1 'polypeptide(L)'
;MRMGRVLLLVSLTHFVAMAGYASEGEAECKSARPNKITIPRSKPTEPPVGEITVYCGSQTTTQIVPFGSTDKNPKDDLETPISWAKLLDAFFKLLTSFAWPLAAIWISYIFRAELRSLLGRMSTFKYKEMEAKFERDIATAKAQSSRLEPNKTKIWNDATLSGVLTTYELFQRIAATSPRAAIIEYWIDLEAAISAAAKKAKIEERSLTKRVAALIEAGHIEADAMPLFLKLRDIRNQATHLSEFSISVEDALAYLDSVLRLGNEFRHYAVDA
;
A
#
# COMPACT_ATOMS: atom_id res chain seq x y z
N MET A 1 -6.45 -49.63 5.26
CA MET A 1 -5.05 -49.42 4.83
C MET A 1 -4.99 -48.03 4.18
N ARG A 2 -4.43 -46.97 4.81
CA ARG A 2 -2.99 -46.61 4.97
C ARG A 2 -2.27 -46.65 3.60
N MET A 3 -1.57 -45.64 3.06
CA MET A 3 -0.83 -44.43 3.50
C MET A 3 -0.72 -43.50 2.26
N GLY A 4 -0.31 -42.22 2.26
CA GLY A 4 0.27 -41.37 3.29
C GLY A 4 0.49 -39.96 2.69
N ARG A 5 0.12 -38.93 3.45
CA ARG A 5 0.49 -37.53 3.25
C ARG A 5 1.95 -37.34 3.68
N VAL A 6 2.77 -36.66 2.87
CA VAL A 6 4.06 -36.13 3.32
C VAL A 6 3.85 -34.66 3.67
N LEU A 7 3.78 -34.40 4.97
CA LEU A 7 3.74 -33.10 5.62
C LEU A 7 5.18 -32.71 5.94
N LEU A 8 5.70 -31.66 5.31
CA LEU A 8 7.02 -31.11 5.64
C LEU A 8 6.84 -29.99 6.66
N LEU A 9 7.31 -30.27 7.87
CA LEU A 9 7.48 -29.36 8.99
C LEU A 9 8.45 -28.22 8.63
N VAL A 10 8.04 -26.97 8.86
CA VAL A 10 8.96 -25.87 9.18
C VAL A 10 8.44 -25.19 10.44
N SER A 11 9.17 -25.44 11.52
CA SER A 11 9.07 -24.75 12.80
C SER A 11 10.14 -23.67 12.83
N LEU A 12 9.78 -22.42 13.14
CA LEU A 12 10.26 -21.67 14.31
C LEU A 12 9.83 -20.20 14.19
N THR A 13 8.87 -19.83 15.05
CA THR A 13 8.79 -18.60 15.86
C THR A 13 9.85 -17.51 15.66
N HIS A 14 9.41 -16.25 15.50
CA HIS A 14 9.66 -15.08 16.38
C HIS A 14 8.68 -13.96 15.98
N PHE A 15 7.69 -13.65 16.83
CA PHE A 15 7.69 -12.54 17.79
C PHE A 15 7.45 -11.16 17.13
N VAL A 16 6.17 -10.82 16.96
CA VAL A 16 5.70 -9.43 16.78
C VAL A 16 4.66 -9.20 17.88
N ALA A 17 5.07 -8.54 18.95
CA ALA A 17 4.17 -8.08 20.01
C ALA A 17 3.74 -6.64 19.71
N MET A 18 2.42 -6.49 19.61
CA MET A 18 1.68 -5.25 19.38
C MET A 18 1.93 -4.19 20.43
N ALA A 19 1.93 -2.94 19.96
CA ALA A 19 1.66 -1.76 20.77
C ALA A 19 0.23 -1.84 21.34
N GLY A 20 0.12 -1.73 22.66
CA GLY A 20 -1.14 -1.56 23.39
C GLY A 20 -0.91 -0.57 24.53
N TYR A 21 -1.38 0.67 24.34
CA TYR A 21 -1.52 1.68 25.38
C TYR A 21 -2.69 1.28 26.30
N ALA A 22 -2.48 1.25 27.61
CA ALA A 22 -3.54 1.39 28.61
C ALA A 22 -2.93 1.99 29.89
N SER A 23 -3.56 3.04 30.38
CA SER A 23 -3.14 3.83 31.53
C SER A 23 -3.70 3.25 32.82
N GLU A 24 -2.88 3.08 33.84
CA GLU A 24 -3.30 3.00 35.23
C GLU A 24 -2.36 3.89 36.05
N GLY A 25 -2.96 4.83 36.79
CA GLY A 25 -2.24 5.89 37.48
C GLY A 25 -1.63 5.42 38.79
N GLU A 26 -0.49 6.00 39.15
CA GLU A 26 0.10 5.87 40.48
C GLU A 26 0.91 7.12 40.85
N ALA A 27 0.92 7.40 42.15
CA ALA A 27 0.99 8.71 42.79
C ALA A 27 2.30 9.50 42.62
N GLU A 28 2.17 10.83 42.53
CA GLU A 28 3.27 11.80 42.71
C GLU A 28 3.90 11.66 44.10
N CYS A 29 5.13 11.16 44.18
CA CYS A 29 5.94 11.22 45.39
C CYS A 29 6.64 12.59 45.50
N LYS A 30 6.08 13.50 46.29
CA LYS A 30 6.76 14.74 46.72
C LYS A 30 7.81 14.39 47.78
N SER A 31 9.09 14.65 47.48
CA SER A 31 10.19 14.44 48.43
C SER A 31 10.10 15.42 49.62
N ALA A 32 9.72 14.95 50.80
CA ALA A 32 9.86 15.70 52.04
C ALA A 32 11.32 15.65 52.51
N ARG A 33 11.92 16.81 52.80
CA ARG A 33 13.31 16.89 53.33
C ARG A 33 13.35 16.32 54.75
N PRO A 34 14.27 15.39 55.09
CA PRO A 34 14.39 14.92 56.46
C PRO A 34 14.93 16.03 57.37
N ASN A 35 14.17 16.32 58.42
CA ASN A 35 14.48 17.31 59.44
C ASN A 35 15.37 16.61 60.50
N LYS A 36 16.70 16.83 60.42
CA LYS A 36 17.75 16.39 61.36
C LYS A 36 18.37 15.00 61.11
N ILE A 37 19.64 15.00 60.71
CA ILE A 37 20.52 13.82 60.65
C ILE A 37 21.27 13.75 61.99
N THR A 38 21.12 12.64 62.72
CA THR A 38 21.93 12.37 63.93
C THR A 38 22.96 11.32 63.57
N ILE A 39 24.25 11.68 63.60
CA ILE A 39 25.36 10.75 63.31
C ILE A 39 25.85 10.18 64.65
N PRO A 40 25.69 8.87 64.93
CA PRO A 40 26.35 8.25 66.06
C PRO A 40 27.87 8.19 65.78
N ARG A 41 28.67 8.68 66.73
CA ARG A 41 30.13 8.67 66.67
C ARG A 41 30.64 7.30 67.11
N SER A 42 30.82 6.36 66.18
CA SER A 42 31.52 5.09 66.44
C SER A 42 32.88 5.04 65.72
N LYS A 43 33.78 4.21 66.25
CA LYS A 43 35.24 4.17 66.03
C LYS A 43 35.68 3.71 64.62
N PRO A 44 36.92 4.02 64.20
CA PRO A 44 37.34 4.10 62.79
C PRO A 44 37.84 2.77 62.22
N THR A 45 36.97 1.80 61.94
CA THR A 45 37.39 0.62 61.13
C THR A 45 36.29 0.00 60.25
N GLU A 46 35.10 0.60 60.15
CA GLU A 46 34.07 0.16 59.18
C GLU A 46 33.49 1.38 58.44
N PRO A 47 33.22 1.29 57.13
CA PRO A 47 32.73 2.43 56.36
C PRO A 47 31.38 2.89 56.91
N PRO A 48 31.14 4.21 57.11
CA PRO A 48 29.89 4.68 57.70
C PRO A 48 28.74 4.39 56.74
N VAL A 49 27.89 3.44 57.13
CA VAL A 49 26.66 3.12 56.41
C VAL A 49 25.58 4.08 56.87
N GLY A 50 25.14 4.97 55.97
CA GLY A 50 23.95 5.78 56.18
C GLY A 50 22.72 5.01 55.71
N GLU A 51 21.76 4.79 56.61
CA GLU A 51 20.46 4.20 56.26
C GLU A 51 19.47 5.31 55.92
N ILE A 52 18.86 5.23 54.73
CA ILE A 52 17.77 6.12 54.34
C ILE A 52 16.52 5.26 54.18
N THR A 53 15.57 5.44 55.09
CA THR A 53 14.24 4.81 55.00
C THR A 53 13.27 5.77 54.34
N VAL A 54 12.68 5.33 53.23
CA VAL A 54 11.66 6.09 52.51
C VAL A 54 10.33 5.34 52.63
N TYR A 55 9.33 5.99 53.22
CA TYR A 55 7.99 5.44 53.38
C TYR A 55 7.13 5.85 52.19
N CYS A 56 6.66 4.88 51.40
CA CYS A 56 5.77 5.12 50.28
C CYS A 56 4.49 4.29 50.47
N GLY A 57 3.45 4.93 51.04
CA GLY A 57 2.18 4.26 51.34
C GLY A 57 2.37 3.09 52.31
N SER A 58 1.88 1.90 51.95
CA SER A 58 1.95 0.68 52.77
C SER A 58 3.25 -0.12 52.60
N GLN A 59 4.22 0.36 51.81
CA GLN A 59 5.51 -0.31 51.61
C GLN A 59 6.67 0.53 52.15
N THR A 60 7.57 -0.13 52.89
CA THR A 60 8.82 0.45 53.39
C THR A 60 9.98 -0.19 52.65
N THR A 61 10.74 0.60 51.89
CA THR A 61 11.99 0.15 51.28
C THR A 61 13.16 0.80 52.01
N THR A 62 14.03 -0.04 52.55
CA THR A 62 15.33 0.36 53.08
C THR A 62 16.37 0.17 51.98
N GLN A 63 17.06 1.25 51.60
CA GLN A 63 18.17 1.18 50.67
C GLN A 63 19.47 1.59 51.38
N ILE A 64 20.46 0.71 51.32
CA ILE A 64 21.79 0.95 51.88
C ILE A 64 22.63 1.62 50.78
N VAL A 65 22.98 2.89 50.98
CA VAL A 65 23.80 3.64 50.02
C VAL A 65 25.23 3.71 50.56
N PRO A 66 26.23 3.08 49.91
CA PRO A 66 27.62 3.26 50.29
C PRO A 66 28.06 4.67 49.91
N PHE A 67 28.42 5.50 50.91
CA PHE A 67 29.07 6.78 50.65
C PHE A 67 30.50 6.50 50.15
N GLY A 68 30.70 6.59 48.83
CA GLY A 68 32.03 6.58 48.24
C GLY A 68 32.82 7.81 48.71
N SER A 69 33.85 7.61 49.53
CA SER A 69 34.82 8.65 49.83
C SER A 69 35.49 9.07 48.53
N THR A 70 35.17 10.28 48.06
CA THR A 70 35.90 10.94 46.98
C THR A 70 37.24 11.36 47.55
N ASP A 71 38.22 10.46 47.49
CA ASP A 71 39.62 10.79 47.66
C ASP A 71 40.30 10.62 46.30
N LYS A 72 40.00 11.54 45.37
CA LYS A 72 40.83 11.72 44.18
C LYS A 72 41.87 12.78 44.52
N ASN A 73 43.11 12.36 44.66
CA ASN A 73 44.27 13.24 44.83
C ASN A 73 44.39 14.15 43.59
N PRO A 74 44.35 15.50 43.73
CA PRO A 74 44.28 16.44 42.61
C PRO A 74 45.66 16.69 41.97
N LYS A 75 46.39 15.61 41.64
CA LYS A 75 47.73 15.66 41.03
C LYS A 75 47.94 14.69 39.87
N ASP A 76 46.88 14.21 39.23
CA ASP A 76 46.96 13.32 38.06
C ASP A 76 46.29 13.89 36.79
N ASP A 77 46.02 15.20 36.78
CA ASP A 77 45.43 15.91 35.63
C ASP A 77 46.45 16.76 34.86
N LEU A 78 47.71 16.30 34.75
CA LEU A 78 48.66 16.91 33.83
C LEU A 78 49.47 15.89 33.04
N GLU A 79 49.22 15.92 31.72
CA GLU A 79 50.07 15.47 30.61
C GLU A 79 50.12 13.96 30.33
N THR A 80 49.22 13.48 29.46
CA THR A 80 49.57 12.37 28.56
C THR A 80 49.20 12.72 27.11
N PRO A 81 50.12 12.55 26.13
CA PRO A 81 49.80 12.71 24.72
C PRO A 81 48.79 11.64 24.32
N ILE A 82 47.85 12.00 23.43
CA ILE A 82 46.76 11.14 22.92
C ILE A 82 47.26 9.70 22.75
N SER A 83 46.79 8.80 23.61
CA SER A 83 47.31 7.43 23.58
C SER A 83 46.93 6.76 22.25
N TRP A 84 47.93 6.20 21.56
CA TRP A 84 47.73 5.45 20.32
C TRP A 84 46.67 4.34 20.45
N ALA A 85 46.51 3.80 21.65
CA ALA A 85 45.43 2.86 21.99
C ALA A 85 44.04 3.45 21.74
N LYS A 86 43.77 4.71 22.14
CA LYS A 86 42.47 5.35 21.92
C LYS A 86 42.20 5.65 20.44
N LEU A 87 43.24 5.92 19.65
CA LEU A 87 43.13 6.10 18.20
C LEU A 87 42.80 4.78 17.49
N LEU A 88 43.45 3.68 17.88
CA LEU A 88 43.14 2.34 17.38
C LEU A 88 41.71 1.95 17.71
N ASP A 89 41.26 2.17 18.95
CA ASP A 89 39.88 1.88 19.37
C ASP A 89 38.84 2.68 18.56
N ALA A 90 39.12 3.94 18.27
CA ALA A 90 38.24 4.78 17.44
C ALA A 90 38.18 4.29 15.98
N PHE A 91 39.30 3.84 15.42
CA PHE A 91 39.37 3.30 14.07
C PHE A 91 38.61 1.97 13.93
N PHE A 92 38.75 1.05 14.89
CA PHE A 92 37.98 -0.20 14.90
C PHE A 92 36.47 0.03 15.04
N LYS A 93 36.04 1.04 15.81
CA LYS A 93 34.63 1.44 15.92
C LYS A 93 34.06 1.96 14.61
N LEU A 94 34.85 2.69 13.82
CA LEU A 94 34.46 3.13 12.48
C LEU A 94 34.39 1.93 11.53
N LEU A 95 35.41 1.07 11.49
CA LEU A 95 35.44 -0.13 10.65
C LEU A 95 34.27 -1.08 10.93
N THR A 96 33.90 -1.29 12.19
CA THR A 96 32.75 -2.14 12.54
C THR A 96 31.42 -1.49 12.12
N SER A 97 31.32 -0.16 12.15
CA SER A 97 30.16 0.56 11.63
C SER A 97 30.10 0.56 10.09
N PHE A 98 31.26 0.58 9.41
CA PHE A 98 31.35 0.52 7.94
C PHE A 98 31.44 -0.90 7.37
N ALA A 99 31.60 -1.92 8.21
CA ALA A 99 31.66 -3.31 7.77
C ALA A 99 30.37 -3.75 7.07
N TRP A 100 29.21 -3.38 7.61
CA TRP A 100 27.92 -3.74 7.02
C TRP A 100 27.62 -3.03 5.69
N PRO A 101 27.80 -1.70 5.51
CA PRO A 101 27.53 -1.06 4.23
C PRO A 101 28.54 -1.48 3.18
N LEU A 102 29.82 -1.67 3.56
CA LEU A 102 30.85 -2.11 2.62
C LEU A 102 30.60 -3.55 2.18
N ALA A 103 30.22 -4.45 3.10
CA ALA A 103 29.80 -5.81 2.76
C ALA A 103 28.55 -5.80 1.86
N ALA A 104 27.55 -4.96 2.15
CA ALA A 104 26.34 -4.85 1.33
C ALA A 104 26.65 -4.36 -0.10
N ILE A 105 27.52 -3.35 -0.24
CA ILE A 105 27.98 -2.86 -1.55
C ILE A 105 28.77 -3.95 -2.28
N TRP A 106 29.65 -4.68 -1.58
CA TRP A 106 30.47 -5.73 -2.18
C TRP A 106 29.61 -6.91 -2.67
N ILE A 107 28.65 -7.36 -1.85
CA ILE A 107 27.66 -8.37 -2.23
C ILE A 107 26.82 -7.87 -3.41
N SER A 108 26.31 -6.64 -3.36
CA SER A 108 25.55 -6.06 -4.46
C SER A 108 26.36 -6.00 -5.76
N TYR A 109 27.66 -5.68 -5.68
CA TYR A 109 28.54 -5.61 -6.84
C TYR A 109 28.81 -6.99 -7.47
N ILE A 110 29.09 -8.02 -6.65
CA ILE A 110 29.30 -9.39 -7.13
C ILE A 110 28.01 -9.97 -7.72
N PHE A 111 26.87 -9.81 -7.03
CA PHE A 111 25.60 -10.40 -7.43
C PHE A 111 24.77 -9.53 -8.39
N ARG A 112 25.31 -8.41 -8.90
CA ARG A 112 24.54 -7.49 -9.75
C ARG A 112 24.00 -8.15 -11.03
N ALA A 113 24.73 -9.15 -11.56
CA ALA A 113 24.35 -9.83 -12.79
C ALA A 113 23.21 -10.82 -12.53
N GLU A 114 23.29 -11.58 -11.45
CA GLU A 114 22.29 -12.54 -11.00
C GLU A 114 21.01 -11.83 -10.56
N LEU A 115 21.14 -10.74 -9.79
CA LEU A 115 20.00 -9.90 -9.39
C LEU A 115 19.28 -9.32 -10.60
N ARG A 116 19.99 -8.82 -11.61
CA ARG A 116 19.36 -8.35 -12.86
C ARG A 116 18.67 -9.46 -13.63
N SER A 117 19.27 -10.65 -13.69
CA SER A 117 18.67 -11.82 -14.36
C SER A 117 17.37 -12.26 -13.67
N LEU A 118 17.37 -12.33 -12.33
CA LEU A 118 16.20 -12.69 -11.55
C LEU A 118 15.11 -11.61 -11.61
N LEU A 119 15.48 -10.33 -11.50
CA LEU A 119 14.55 -9.20 -11.61
C LEU A 119 13.95 -9.11 -13.02
N GLY A 120 14.73 -9.38 -14.08
CA GLY A 120 14.25 -9.42 -15.46
C GLY A 120 13.26 -10.56 -15.72
N ARG A 121 13.48 -11.73 -15.11
CA ARG A 121 12.51 -12.85 -15.19
C ARG A 121 11.25 -12.55 -14.40
N MET A 122 11.37 -11.95 -13.22
CA MET A 122 10.21 -11.57 -12.41
C MET A 122 9.40 -10.47 -13.08
N SER A 123 10.05 -9.48 -13.71
CA SER A 123 9.35 -8.43 -14.43
C SER A 123 8.63 -8.99 -15.66
N THR A 124 9.29 -9.77 -16.51
CA THR A 124 8.67 -10.40 -17.70
C THR A 124 7.51 -11.33 -17.36
N PHE A 125 7.60 -12.08 -16.25
CA PHE A 125 6.49 -12.90 -15.77
C PHE A 125 5.31 -12.02 -15.31
N LYS A 126 5.56 -10.98 -14.51
CA LYS A 126 4.53 -10.01 -14.11
C LYS A 126 3.86 -9.33 -15.31
N TYR A 127 4.63 -8.95 -16.33
CA TYR A 127 4.08 -8.35 -17.56
C TYR A 127 3.14 -9.35 -18.27
N LYS A 128 3.59 -10.59 -18.51
CA LYS A 128 2.75 -11.62 -19.15
C LYS A 128 1.50 -11.96 -18.34
N GLU A 129 1.59 -11.97 -17.01
CA GLU A 129 0.41 -12.17 -16.15
C GLU A 129 -0.60 -11.02 -16.29
N MET A 130 -0.12 -9.78 -16.39
CA MET A 130 -0.98 -8.61 -16.61
C MET A 130 -1.66 -8.65 -17.98
N GLU A 131 -0.94 -9.01 -19.05
CA GLU A 131 -1.49 -9.20 -20.40
C GLU A 131 -2.60 -10.25 -20.40
N ALA A 132 -2.31 -11.43 -19.85
CA ALA A 132 -3.29 -12.50 -19.77
C ALA A 132 -4.49 -12.15 -18.88
N LYS A 133 -4.30 -11.32 -17.85
CA LYS A 133 -5.42 -10.81 -17.04
C LYS A 133 -6.29 -9.85 -17.85
N PHE A 134 -5.67 -8.95 -18.59
CA PHE A 134 -6.37 -7.98 -19.43
C PHE A 134 -7.22 -8.66 -20.51
N GLU A 135 -6.66 -9.63 -21.24
CA GLU A 135 -7.39 -10.43 -22.24
C GLU A 135 -8.60 -11.16 -21.62
N ARG A 136 -8.41 -11.80 -20.45
CA ARG A 136 -9.50 -12.44 -19.71
C ARG A 136 -10.57 -11.43 -19.29
N ASP A 137 -10.14 -10.25 -18.87
CA ASP A 137 -11.05 -9.19 -18.44
C ASP A 137 -11.90 -8.67 -19.59
N ILE A 138 -11.33 -8.53 -20.79
CA ILE A 138 -12.08 -8.19 -22.01
C ILE A 138 -13.01 -9.31 -22.43
N ALA A 139 -12.55 -10.56 -22.42
CA ALA A 139 -13.39 -11.71 -22.77
C ALA A 139 -14.62 -11.83 -21.86
N THR A 140 -14.44 -11.55 -20.56
CA THR A 140 -15.54 -11.54 -19.59
C THR A 140 -16.47 -10.35 -19.78
N ALA A 141 -15.95 -9.14 -20.05
CA ALA A 141 -16.77 -7.99 -20.40
C ALA A 141 -17.61 -8.24 -21.66
N LYS A 142 -17.02 -8.88 -22.69
CA LYS A 142 -17.72 -9.30 -23.91
C LYS A 142 -18.88 -10.23 -23.59
N ALA A 143 -18.63 -11.28 -22.81
CA ALA A 143 -19.66 -12.26 -22.40
C ALA A 143 -20.76 -11.66 -21.51
N GLN A 144 -20.46 -10.62 -20.73
CA GLN A 144 -21.47 -9.87 -19.96
C GLN A 144 -22.28 -8.97 -20.88
N SER A 145 -21.63 -8.26 -21.80
CA SER A 145 -22.28 -7.33 -22.73
C SER A 145 -23.22 -8.01 -23.73
N SER A 146 -22.98 -9.28 -24.07
CA SER A 146 -23.89 -10.06 -24.91
C SER A 146 -25.21 -10.43 -24.23
N ARG A 147 -25.34 -10.22 -22.91
CA ARG A 147 -26.58 -10.43 -22.16
C ARG A 147 -27.53 -9.23 -22.27
N LEU A 148 -27.01 -8.06 -22.64
CA LEU A 148 -27.81 -6.86 -22.88
C LEU A 148 -28.57 -7.00 -24.21
N GLU A 149 -29.73 -6.34 -24.31
CA GLU A 149 -30.61 -6.50 -25.48
C GLU A 149 -29.92 -6.10 -26.79
N PRO A 150 -29.87 -7.00 -27.80
CA PRO A 150 -29.25 -6.70 -29.08
C PRO A 150 -30.00 -5.63 -29.89
N ASN A 151 -31.28 -5.39 -29.60
CA ASN A 151 -32.11 -4.46 -30.36
C ASN A 151 -31.70 -2.99 -30.14
N LYS A 152 -31.24 -2.63 -28.93
CA LYS A 152 -30.74 -1.28 -28.60
C LYS A 152 -29.34 -1.00 -29.17
N THR A 153 -28.68 -2.02 -29.75
CA THR A 153 -27.33 -1.91 -30.31
C THR A 153 -27.33 -1.34 -31.75
N LYS A 154 -28.50 -1.28 -32.42
CA LYS A 154 -28.64 -0.91 -33.83
C LYS A 154 -28.58 0.60 -34.15
N ILE A 155 -28.13 1.45 -33.24
CA ILE A 155 -28.08 2.91 -33.46
C ILE A 155 -26.80 3.33 -34.22
N TRP A 156 -25.79 2.46 -34.35
CA TRP A 156 -24.43 2.87 -34.76
C TRP A 156 -23.99 2.48 -36.17
N ASN A 157 -24.65 1.50 -36.80
CA ASN A 157 -24.23 0.98 -38.12
C ASN A 157 -24.88 1.70 -39.31
N ASP A 158 -26.01 2.39 -39.12
CA ASP A 158 -26.79 2.95 -40.25
C ASP A 158 -26.41 4.39 -40.63
N ALA A 159 -25.57 5.09 -39.86
CA ALA A 159 -25.15 6.46 -40.17
C ALA A 159 -23.97 6.55 -41.18
N THR A 160 -23.30 5.43 -41.46
CA THR A 160 -22.10 5.35 -42.31
C THR A 160 -22.38 5.67 -43.79
N LEU A 161 -23.65 5.71 -44.20
CA LEU A 161 -24.07 5.94 -45.59
C LEU A 161 -24.12 7.42 -46.03
N SER A 162 -23.91 8.39 -45.13
CA SER A 162 -24.08 9.83 -45.44
C SER A 162 -22.78 10.65 -45.54
N GLY A 163 -21.60 10.02 -45.57
CA GLY A 163 -20.31 10.73 -45.73
C GLY A 163 -19.87 11.56 -44.51
N VAL A 164 -20.56 11.43 -43.38
CA VAL A 164 -20.17 11.96 -42.07
C VAL A 164 -19.45 10.85 -41.33
N LEU A 165 -18.22 11.11 -40.84
CA LEU A 165 -17.48 10.16 -40.02
C LEU A 165 -18.31 9.82 -38.78
N THR A 166 -18.73 8.57 -38.65
CA THR A 166 -19.49 8.14 -37.48
C THR A 166 -18.60 8.17 -36.24
N THR A 167 -19.17 8.37 -35.05
CA THR A 167 -18.41 8.27 -33.79
C THR A 167 -17.68 6.94 -33.68
N TYR A 168 -18.25 5.87 -34.25
CA TYR A 168 -17.65 4.55 -34.32
C TYR A 168 -16.40 4.50 -35.21
N GLU A 169 -16.44 5.07 -36.42
CA GLU A 169 -15.27 5.15 -37.29
C GLU A 169 -14.16 6.02 -36.70
N LEU A 170 -14.52 7.10 -36.01
CA LEU A 170 -13.56 7.92 -35.26
C LEU A 170 -12.86 7.07 -34.20
N PHE A 171 -13.62 6.31 -33.42
CA PHE A 171 -13.09 5.39 -32.42
C PHE A 171 -12.15 4.36 -33.02
N GLN A 172 -12.52 3.71 -34.13
CA GLN A 172 -11.63 2.77 -34.81
C GLN A 172 -10.29 3.39 -35.22
N ARG A 173 -10.29 4.63 -35.73
CA ARG A 173 -9.05 5.35 -36.10
C ARG A 173 -8.18 5.65 -34.88
N ILE A 174 -8.79 5.99 -33.74
CA ILE A 174 -8.07 6.20 -32.49
C ILE A 174 -7.43 4.88 -32.04
N ALA A 175 -8.17 3.76 -32.07
CA ALA A 175 -7.60 2.44 -31.77
C ALA A 175 -6.45 2.04 -32.70
N ALA A 176 -6.56 2.34 -34.00
CA ALA A 176 -5.49 2.06 -34.96
C ALA A 176 -4.20 2.85 -34.66
N THR A 177 -4.31 4.04 -34.06
CA THR A 177 -3.15 4.90 -33.74
C THR A 177 -2.61 4.63 -32.34
N SER A 178 -3.51 4.48 -31.36
CA SER A 178 -3.19 4.25 -29.95
C SER A 178 -4.34 3.50 -29.27
N PRO A 179 -4.29 2.16 -29.20
CA PRO A 179 -5.30 1.33 -28.53
C PRO A 179 -5.55 1.74 -27.08
N ARG A 180 -4.50 2.19 -26.39
CA ARG A 180 -4.58 2.68 -25.01
C ARG A 180 -5.39 3.97 -24.89
N ALA A 181 -5.10 4.95 -25.75
CA ALA A 181 -5.87 6.20 -25.75
C ALA A 181 -7.34 5.92 -26.11
N ALA A 182 -7.57 4.99 -27.03
CA ALA A 182 -8.90 4.58 -27.44
C ALA A 182 -9.75 4.08 -26.26
N ILE A 183 -9.23 3.21 -25.40
CA ILE A 183 -9.94 2.74 -24.19
C ILE A 183 -10.40 3.91 -23.31
N ILE A 184 -9.57 4.93 -23.13
CA ILE A 184 -9.89 6.09 -22.30
C ILE A 184 -10.99 6.92 -22.97
N GLU A 185 -10.87 7.19 -24.27
CA GLU A 185 -11.88 7.93 -25.04
C GLU A 185 -13.25 7.22 -25.05
N TYR A 186 -13.26 5.90 -25.21
CA TYR A 186 -14.51 5.13 -25.19
C TYR A 186 -15.17 5.19 -23.82
N TRP A 187 -14.37 5.10 -22.76
CA TRP A 187 -14.89 5.25 -21.40
C TRP A 187 -15.51 6.64 -21.17
N ILE A 188 -14.88 7.72 -21.64
CA ILE A 188 -15.42 9.08 -21.53
C ILE A 188 -16.79 9.19 -22.20
N ASP A 189 -16.97 8.58 -23.37
CA ASP A 189 -18.26 8.53 -24.06
C ASP A 189 -19.35 7.82 -23.23
N LEU A 190 -19.00 6.72 -22.55
CA LEU A 190 -19.89 6.05 -21.60
C LEU A 190 -20.21 6.92 -20.38
N GLU A 191 -19.23 7.64 -19.81
CA GLU A 191 -19.48 8.58 -18.70
C GLU A 191 -20.47 9.68 -19.10
N ALA A 192 -20.37 10.16 -20.34
CA ALA A 192 -21.30 11.14 -20.89
C ALA A 192 -22.71 10.56 -21.02
N ALA A 193 -22.85 9.33 -21.53
CA ALA A 193 -24.14 8.64 -21.61
C ALA A 193 -24.79 8.44 -20.23
N ILE A 194 -24.03 7.95 -19.25
CA ILE A 194 -24.50 7.79 -17.87
C ILE A 194 -24.91 9.14 -17.27
N SER A 195 -24.14 10.19 -17.54
CA SER A 195 -24.44 11.54 -17.03
C SER A 195 -25.71 12.12 -17.65
N ALA A 196 -25.96 11.86 -18.93
CA ALA A 196 -27.21 12.24 -19.58
C ALA A 196 -28.42 11.51 -18.97
N ALA A 197 -28.31 10.20 -18.74
CA ALA A 197 -29.34 9.41 -18.07
C ALA A 197 -29.60 9.88 -16.64
N ALA A 198 -28.54 10.08 -15.85
CA ALA A 198 -28.66 10.58 -14.46
C ALA A 198 -29.30 11.97 -14.40
N LYS A 199 -28.97 12.86 -15.35
CA LYS A 199 -29.57 14.19 -15.44
C LYS A 199 -31.08 14.11 -15.71
N LYS A 200 -31.51 13.20 -16.59
CA LYS A 200 -32.93 12.96 -16.87
C LYS A 200 -33.66 12.43 -15.64
N ALA A 201 -33.06 11.48 -14.93
CA ALA A 201 -33.59 10.92 -13.68
C ALA A 201 -33.50 11.89 -12.49
N LYS A 202 -32.94 13.09 -12.65
CA LYS A 202 -32.68 14.08 -11.59
C LYS A 202 -31.86 13.52 -10.42
N ILE A 203 -30.90 12.64 -10.73
CA ILE A 203 -30.00 12.04 -9.76
C ILE A 203 -28.75 12.93 -9.60
N GLU A 204 -28.56 13.50 -8.42
CA GLU A 204 -27.44 14.40 -8.09
C GLU A 204 -26.27 13.70 -7.39
N GLU A 205 -25.92 12.49 -7.84
CA GLU A 205 -24.76 11.77 -7.30
C GLU A 205 -23.45 12.27 -7.91
N ARG A 206 -22.40 12.40 -7.09
CA ARG A 206 -21.07 12.81 -7.58
C ARG A 206 -20.26 11.66 -8.15
N SER A 207 -20.40 10.48 -7.55
CA SER A 207 -19.69 9.28 -8.00
C SER A 207 -20.41 8.65 -9.17
N LEU A 208 -19.69 8.36 -10.25
CA LEU A 208 -20.25 7.66 -11.40
C LEU A 208 -20.83 6.28 -11.03
N THR A 209 -20.16 5.56 -10.13
CA THR A 209 -20.65 4.26 -9.64
C THR A 209 -21.96 4.41 -8.87
N LYS A 210 -22.10 5.47 -8.07
CA LYS A 210 -23.35 5.76 -7.36
C LYS A 210 -24.47 6.18 -8.31
N ARG A 211 -24.16 6.93 -9.37
CA ARG A 211 -25.14 7.27 -10.43
C ARG A 211 -25.70 6.02 -11.08
N VAL A 212 -24.84 5.07 -11.47
CA VAL A 212 -25.27 3.81 -12.06
C VAL A 212 -26.13 3.00 -11.08
N ALA A 213 -25.72 2.91 -9.81
CA ALA A 213 -26.50 2.23 -8.77
C ALA A 213 -27.89 2.87 -8.60
N ALA A 214 -27.95 4.20 -8.47
CA ALA A 214 -29.21 4.92 -8.31
C ALA A 214 -30.14 4.80 -9.53
N LEU A 215 -29.59 4.77 -10.75
CA LEU A 215 -30.36 4.53 -11.97
C LEU A 215 -30.98 3.12 -12.00
N ILE A 216 -30.27 2.12 -11.48
CA ILE A 216 -30.76 0.75 -11.35
C ILE A 216 -31.80 0.65 -10.23
N GLU A 217 -31.55 1.27 -9.07
CA GLU A 217 -32.49 1.31 -7.94
C GLU A 217 -33.81 2.00 -8.31
N ALA A 218 -33.76 3.02 -9.16
CA ALA A 218 -34.93 3.69 -9.71
C ALA A 218 -35.65 2.87 -10.81
N GLY A 219 -35.11 1.72 -11.21
CA GLY A 219 -35.67 0.85 -12.25
C GLY A 219 -35.55 1.40 -13.67
N HIS A 220 -34.71 2.41 -13.89
CA HIS A 220 -34.50 3.01 -15.21
C HIS A 220 -33.53 2.22 -16.10
N ILE A 221 -32.64 1.44 -15.47
CA ILE A 221 -31.62 0.61 -16.12
C ILE A 221 -31.67 -0.78 -15.49
N GLU A 222 -31.45 -1.81 -16.29
CA GLU A 222 -31.42 -3.19 -15.83
C GLU A 222 -30.28 -3.46 -14.83
N ALA A 223 -30.53 -4.35 -13.86
CA ALA A 223 -29.53 -4.69 -12.83
C ALA A 223 -28.25 -5.32 -13.40
N ASP A 224 -28.35 -5.99 -14.55
CA ASP A 224 -27.23 -6.62 -15.26
C ASP A 224 -26.19 -5.60 -15.79
N ALA A 225 -26.53 -4.31 -15.81
CA ALA A 225 -25.61 -3.24 -16.20
C ALA A 225 -24.47 -3.02 -15.19
N MET A 226 -24.70 -3.23 -13.88
CA MET A 226 -23.70 -2.93 -12.85
C MET A 226 -22.45 -3.82 -12.93
N PRO A 227 -22.56 -5.16 -13.03
CA PRO A 227 -21.38 -6.01 -13.17
C PRO A 227 -20.51 -5.65 -14.38
N LEU A 228 -21.13 -5.33 -15.52
CA LEU A 228 -20.43 -4.92 -16.73
C LEU A 228 -19.75 -3.56 -16.54
N PHE A 229 -20.45 -2.58 -15.96
CA PHE A 229 -19.89 -1.26 -15.66
C PHE A 229 -18.63 -1.36 -14.78
N LEU A 230 -18.69 -2.12 -13.69
CA LEU A 230 -17.54 -2.31 -12.80
C LEU A 230 -16.38 -2.97 -13.53
N LYS A 231 -16.67 -3.96 -14.39
CA LYS A 231 -15.65 -4.64 -15.18
C LYS A 231 -14.95 -3.70 -16.16
N LEU A 232 -15.73 -2.90 -16.90
CA LEU A 232 -15.20 -1.93 -17.86
C LEU A 232 -14.37 -0.83 -17.18
N ARG A 233 -14.77 -0.41 -15.97
CA ARG A 233 -14.01 0.52 -15.13
C ARG A 233 -12.65 -0.06 -14.74
N ASP A 234 -12.62 -1.34 -14.36
CA ASP A 234 -11.40 -2.03 -13.97
C ASP A 234 -10.44 -2.21 -15.16
N ILE A 235 -10.97 -2.47 -16.36
CA ILE A 235 -10.18 -2.52 -17.60
C ILE A 235 -9.56 -1.15 -17.91
N ARG A 236 -10.35 -0.06 -17.80
CA ARG A 236 -9.83 1.31 -17.96
C ARG A 236 -8.72 1.62 -16.96
N ASN A 237 -8.93 1.29 -15.69
CA ASN A 237 -7.92 1.47 -14.64
C ASN A 237 -6.64 0.74 -14.98
N GLN A 238 -6.74 -0.51 -15.46
CA GLN A 238 -5.59 -1.26 -15.93
C GLN A 238 -4.90 -0.54 -17.10
N ALA A 239 -5.63 -0.13 -18.13
CA ALA A 239 -5.06 0.59 -19.28
C ALA A 239 -4.28 1.87 -18.88
N THR A 240 -4.70 2.59 -17.83
CA THR A 240 -4.00 3.80 -17.35
C THR A 240 -2.70 3.51 -16.60
N HIS A 241 -2.57 2.34 -15.97
CA HIS A 241 -1.37 1.95 -15.22
C HIS A 241 -0.37 1.12 -16.04
N LEU A 242 -0.75 0.66 -17.23
CA LEU A 242 0.04 -0.23 -18.09
C LEU A 242 0.86 0.55 -19.14
N SER A 243 1.67 1.53 -18.71
CA SER A 243 2.43 2.41 -19.61
C SER A 243 3.43 1.68 -20.55
N GLU A 244 3.81 0.43 -20.23
CA GLU A 244 4.81 -0.37 -20.97
C GLU A 244 4.25 -1.56 -21.78
N PHE A 245 2.95 -1.84 -21.75
CA PHE A 245 2.33 -2.99 -22.46
C PHE A 245 1.64 -2.58 -23.76
N SER A 246 1.70 -3.44 -24.78
CA SER A 246 0.98 -3.31 -26.05
C SER A 246 -0.44 -3.89 -25.97
N ILE A 247 -1.41 -3.04 -25.61
CA ILE A 247 -2.84 -3.36 -25.85
C ILE A 247 -3.02 -3.60 -27.35
N SER A 248 -3.61 -4.73 -27.74
CA SER A 248 -3.89 -5.03 -29.14
C SER A 248 -5.02 -4.14 -29.67
N VAL A 249 -5.03 -3.87 -30.98
CA VAL A 249 -6.13 -3.11 -31.62
C VAL A 249 -7.44 -3.89 -31.47
N GLU A 250 -7.37 -5.21 -31.61
CA GLU A 250 -8.50 -6.14 -31.49
C GLU A 250 -9.14 -6.06 -30.09
N ASP A 251 -8.33 -6.04 -29.03
CA ASP A 251 -8.79 -5.88 -27.66
C ASP A 251 -9.47 -4.54 -27.42
N ALA A 252 -8.88 -3.45 -27.94
CA ALA A 252 -9.49 -2.13 -27.83
C ALA A 252 -10.84 -2.08 -28.56
N LEU A 253 -10.99 -2.74 -29.71
CA LEU A 253 -12.25 -2.83 -30.44
C LEU A 253 -13.28 -3.73 -29.73
N ALA A 254 -12.84 -4.82 -29.09
CA ALA A 254 -13.72 -5.65 -28.26
C ALA A 254 -14.23 -4.87 -27.04
N TYR A 255 -13.36 -4.06 -26.42
CA TYR A 255 -13.74 -3.14 -25.35
C TYR A 255 -14.75 -2.09 -25.85
N LEU A 256 -14.53 -1.51 -27.04
CA LEU A 256 -15.46 -0.57 -27.68
C LEU A 256 -16.86 -1.16 -27.81
N ASP A 257 -17.00 -2.39 -28.32
CA ASP A 257 -18.30 -3.05 -28.49
C ASP A 257 -19.03 -3.19 -27.14
N SER A 258 -18.34 -3.63 -26.08
CA SER A 258 -18.93 -3.73 -24.75
C SER A 258 -19.32 -2.38 -24.14
N VAL A 259 -18.49 -1.35 -24.36
CA VAL A 259 -18.78 0.02 -23.92
C VAL A 259 -20.00 0.58 -24.63
N LEU A 260 -20.09 0.42 -25.95
CA LEU A 260 -21.23 0.91 -26.73
C LEU A 260 -22.53 0.20 -26.34
N ARG A 261 -22.50 -1.12 -26.16
CA ARG A 261 -23.66 -1.90 -25.70
C ARG A 261 -24.20 -1.35 -24.37
N LEU A 262 -23.31 -1.18 -23.39
CA LEU A 262 -23.70 -0.61 -22.11
C LEU A 262 -24.15 0.85 -22.22
N GLY A 263 -23.43 1.66 -23.00
CA GLY A 263 -23.74 3.07 -23.24
C GLY A 263 -25.12 3.26 -23.86
N ASN A 264 -25.55 2.33 -24.72
CA ASN A 264 -26.86 2.37 -25.37
C ASN A 264 -28.01 2.21 -24.39
N GLU A 265 -27.87 1.40 -23.35
CA GLU A 265 -28.90 1.31 -22.29
C GLU A 265 -29.15 2.69 -21.67
N PHE A 266 -28.09 3.43 -21.36
CA PHE A 266 -28.19 4.78 -20.80
C PHE A 266 -28.70 5.81 -21.83
N ARG A 267 -28.24 5.73 -23.08
CA ARG A 267 -28.68 6.65 -24.15
C ARG A 267 -30.14 6.48 -24.49
N HIS A 268 -30.60 5.23 -24.59
CA HIS A 268 -32.00 4.90 -24.85
C HIS A 268 -32.89 5.54 -23.76
N TYR A 269 -32.56 5.30 -22.48
CA TYR A 269 -33.26 5.98 -21.39
C TYR A 269 -33.15 7.50 -21.46
N ALA A 270 -31.98 8.07 -21.78
CA ALA A 270 -31.79 9.51 -21.83
C ALA A 270 -32.62 10.20 -22.94
N VAL A 271 -32.86 9.52 -24.06
CA VAL A 271 -33.55 10.07 -25.24
C VAL A 271 -35.06 9.81 -25.22
N ASP A 272 -35.51 8.67 -24.71
CA ASP A 272 -36.93 8.27 -24.81
C ASP A 272 -37.85 9.05 -23.87
N ALA A 273 -38.57 10.03 -24.42
CA ALA A 273 -39.48 10.96 -23.71
C ALA A 273 -40.49 10.28 -22.77
#